data_AF-A0A962QRM3-F1
#
_entry.id   AF-A0A962QRM3-F1
#
_cell.length_a   1.000
_cell.length_b   1.000
_cell.length_c   1.000
_cell.angle_alpha   90.00
_cell.angle_beta   90.00
_cell.angle_gamma   90.00
#
_symmetry.space_group_name_H-M   'P 1'
#
loop_
_entity.id
_entity.type
_entity.pdbx_description
1 polymer ?
#
loop_
_entity_poly.entity_id
_entity_poly.type
_entity_poly.pdbx_seq_one_letter_code
_entity_poly.pdbx_strand_id
1 'polypeptide(L)'
;MKRSKASIQSKILAALVAVFVSLMIATTWHMAVTERDMVQALAEQKALDTASAFFDGVNTMMLTGTTAQRDLLRKKALSHEEITETRIIRGAEVTKVFGAGNPEQKIEDDLDRRALNGEKIVQMGEDADGRTVTVLTPVVATSDFRGTNCLTCHVVAEGTVLGAVRVSYSLAALDEKIDQNLLVSGALNILMLVVGIVVITWILRRIVVSPLCAMRSTMHKIEQDANLNHRLEVRGNDEIGMLSHAFNSMLEKFSGSLREVFDTTSQLKEVAGQIATVSSQTAQAADQQRAETDAVATAITELESTAVQVREGATSAAEASIEADKTANEGARTTRDAIDGIHVLVSEIERAAEVIERLDQRSQSVGAVLDVIKSIAEQT
;
A
#
# COMPACT_ATOMS: atom_id res chain seq x y z
N MET A 1 -1.41 -28.13 16.39
CA MET A 1 -2.35 -27.12 16.94
C MET A 1 -2.52 -25.98 15.94
N LYS A 2 -3.66 -25.91 15.23
CA LYS A 2 -4.04 -24.77 14.39
C LYS A 2 -4.33 -23.58 15.30
N ARG A 3 -3.38 -22.65 15.47
CA ARG A 3 -3.68 -21.33 16.05
C ARG A 3 -4.71 -20.67 15.15
N SER A 4 -5.96 -20.60 15.61
CA SER A 4 -6.98 -19.73 15.04
C SER A 4 -6.36 -18.34 14.90
N LYS A 5 -6.10 -17.89 13.67
CA LYS A 5 -5.58 -16.55 13.41
C LYS A 5 -6.73 -15.58 13.67
N ALA A 6 -6.89 -15.20 14.93
CA ALA A 6 -7.79 -14.15 15.36
C ALA A 6 -7.62 -12.93 14.43
N SER A 7 -8.73 -12.47 13.85
CA SER A 7 -8.77 -11.27 13.00
C SER A 7 -8.13 -10.09 13.72
N ILE A 8 -7.52 -9.16 12.98
CA ILE A 8 -6.98 -7.91 13.53
C ILE A 8 -8.04 -7.21 14.40
N GLN A 9 -9.30 -7.22 13.95
CA GLN A 9 -10.44 -6.71 14.71
C GLN A 9 -10.56 -7.37 16.10
N SER A 10 -10.50 -8.71 16.18
CA SER A 10 -10.63 -9.42 17.45
C SER A 10 -9.46 -9.17 18.39
N LYS A 11 -8.24 -8.93 17.86
CA LYS A 11 -7.07 -8.58 18.69
C LYS A 11 -7.21 -7.18 19.28
N ILE A 12 -7.62 -6.21 18.46
CA ILE A 12 -7.86 -4.83 18.91
C ILE A 12 -8.98 -4.81 19.94
N LEU A 13 -10.10 -5.50 19.67
CA LEU A 13 -11.23 -5.56 20.59
C LEU A 13 -10.84 -6.23 21.91
N ALA A 14 -10.09 -7.33 21.89
CA ALA A 14 -9.63 -7.99 23.10
C ALA A 14 -8.73 -7.07 23.96
N ALA A 15 -7.83 -6.31 23.33
CA ALA A 15 -6.98 -5.35 24.04
C ALA A 15 -7.81 -4.21 24.67
N LEU A 16 -8.78 -3.66 23.93
CA LEU A 16 -9.64 -2.59 24.44
C LEU A 16 -10.56 -3.06 25.56
N VAL A 17 -11.16 -4.25 25.43
CA VAL A 17 -11.97 -4.86 26.48
C VAL A 17 -11.12 -5.12 27.72
N ALA A 18 -9.89 -5.61 27.57
CA ALA A 18 -8.99 -5.81 28.71
C ALA A 18 -8.70 -4.48 29.45
N VAL A 19 -8.42 -3.40 28.72
CA VAL A 19 -8.23 -2.06 29.32
C VAL A 19 -9.50 -1.60 30.03
N PHE A 20 -10.66 -1.71 29.38
CA PHE A 20 -11.93 -1.25 29.96
C PHE A 20 -12.31 -2.05 31.21
N VAL A 21 -12.14 -3.37 31.18
CA VAL A 21 -12.36 -4.24 32.34
C VAL A 21 -11.39 -3.89 33.47
N SER A 22 -10.11 -3.63 33.16
CA SER A 22 -9.13 -3.24 34.18
C SER A 22 -9.47 -1.91 34.86
N LEU A 23 -9.93 -0.92 34.08
CA LEU A 23 -10.41 0.36 34.59
C LEU A 23 -11.69 0.21 35.40
N MET A 24 -12.61 -0.65 34.96
CA MET A 24 -13.86 -0.92 35.66
C MET A 24 -13.60 -1.59 37.02
N ILE A 25 -12.70 -2.57 37.08
CA ILE A 25 -12.29 -3.19 38.34
C ILE A 25 -11.62 -2.17 39.26
N ALA A 26 -10.70 -1.35 38.73
CA ALA A 26 -10.02 -0.34 39.53
C ALA A 26 -10.98 0.73 40.08
N THR A 27 -11.95 1.18 39.29
CA THR A 27 -12.92 2.21 39.70
C THR A 27 -13.94 1.67 40.70
N THR A 28 -14.49 0.48 40.46
CA THR A 28 -15.39 -0.19 41.41
C THR A 28 -14.69 -0.50 42.73
N TRP A 29 -13.43 -0.97 42.69
CA TRP A 29 -12.60 -1.15 43.88
C TRP A 29 -12.40 0.15 44.65
N HIS A 30 -11.98 1.22 43.96
CA HIS A 30 -11.75 2.52 44.57
C HIS A 30 -13.03 3.08 45.21
N MET A 31 -14.17 2.95 44.54
CA MET A 31 -15.46 3.38 45.05
C MET A 31 -15.88 2.59 46.30
N ALA A 32 -15.71 1.26 46.29
CA ALA A 32 -16.04 0.41 47.44
C ALA A 32 -15.18 0.72 48.68
N VAL A 33 -13.90 1.02 48.50
CA VAL A 33 -13.02 1.46 49.60
C VAL A 33 -13.47 2.83 50.11
N THR A 34 -13.71 3.78 49.21
CA THR A 34 -14.05 5.17 49.56
C THR A 34 -15.40 5.28 50.27
N GLU A 35 -16.43 4.54 49.82
CA GLU A 35 -17.73 4.51 50.51
C GLU A 35 -17.64 3.92 51.92
N ARG A 36 -16.85 2.86 52.12
CA ARG A 36 -16.64 2.25 53.44
C ARG A 36 -15.96 3.20 54.42
N ASP A 37 -14.90 3.88 53.98
CA ASP A 37 -14.18 4.86 54.80
C ASP A 37 -15.10 6.04 55.18
N MET A 38 -15.88 6.53 54.22
CA MET A 38 -16.84 7.61 54.45
C MET A 38 -17.94 7.23 55.45
N VAL A 39 -18.50 6.01 55.34
CA VAL A 39 -19.54 5.53 56.27
C VAL A 39 -19.00 5.34 57.68
N GLN A 40 -17.78 4.82 57.83
CA GLN A 40 -17.15 4.69 59.14
C GLN A 40 -16.94 6.07 59.79
N ALA A 41 -16.40 7.05 59.05
CA ALA A 41 -16.19 8.40 59.55
C ALA A 41 -17.52 9.08 59.93
N LEU A 42 -18.57 8.89 59.13
CA LEU A 42 -19.90 9.43 59.40
C LEU A 42 -20.53 8.81 60.66
N ALA A 43 -20.42 7.48 60.82
CA ALA A 43 -20.94 6.78 61.99
C ALA A 43 -20.21 7.19 63.28
N GLU A 44 -18.88 7.35 63.23
CA GLU A 44 -18.09 7.89 64.34
C GLU A 44 -18.55 9.30 64.73
N GLN A 45 -18.70 10.20 63.75
CA GLN A 45 -19.14 11.57 64.01
C GLN A 45 -20.55 11.58 64.61
N LYS A 46 -21.49 10.79 64.06
CA LYS A 46 -22.86 10.69 64.58
C LYS A 46 -22.91 10.13 66.00
N ALA A 47 -22.09 9.12 66.30
CA ALA A 47 -21.98 8.58 67.66
C ALA A 47 -21.41 9.62 68.64
N LEU A 48 -20.40 10.40 68.23
CA LEU A 48 -19.83 11.50 69.03
C LEU A 48 -20.82 12.63 69.29
N ASP A 49 -21.55 13.05 68.26
CA ASP A 49 -22.58 14.09 68.36
C ASP A 49 -23.72 13.64 69.29
N THR A 50 -24.12 12.38 69.16
CA THR A 50 -25.13 11.75 70.03
C THR A 50 -24.63 11.68 71.48
N ALA A 51 -23.38 11.27 71.71
CA ALA A 51 -22.79 11.22 73.05
C ALA A 51 -22.76 12.62 73.69
N SER A 52 -22.38 13.63 72.91
CA SER A 52 -22.40 15.04 73.32
C SER A 52 -23.81 15.51 73.67
N ALA A 53 -24.79 15.30 72.80
CA ALA A 53 -26.17 15.72 73.01
C ALA A 53 -26.83 15.00 74.20
N PHE A 54 -26.54 13.70 74.36
CA PHE A 54 -27.00 12.93 75.50
C PHE A 54 -26.43 13.50 76.81
N PHE A 55 -25.13 13.78 76.85
CA PHE A 55 -24.51 14.39 78.03
C PHE A 55 -25.05 15.79 78.32
N ASP A 56 -25.21 16.64 77.32
CA ASP A 56 -25.76 17.99 77.49
C ASP A 56 -27.20 17.94 78.06
N GLY A 57 -27.99 16.95 77.61
CA GLY A 57 -29.31 16.67 78.18
C GLY A 57 -29.24 16.25 79.65
N VAL A 58 -28.32 15.36 80.02
CA VAL A 58 -28.08 14.98 81.43
C VAL A 58 -27.59 16.18 82.24
N ASN A 59 -26.65 16.97 81.73
CA ASN A 59 -26.11 18.16 82.38
C ASN A 59 -27.21 19.20 82.66
N THR A 60 -28.09 19.45 81.69
CA THR A 60 -29.29 20.29 81.87
C THR A 60 -30.21 19.73 82.96
N MET A 61 -30.39 18.41 83.02
CA MET A 61 -31.14 17.77 84.09
C MET A 61 -30.45 17.90 85.46
N MET A 62 -29.11 17.93 85.51
CA MET A 62 -28.36 18.20 86.75
C MET A 62 -28.64 19.61 87.26
N LEU A 63 -28.58 20.61 86.38
CA LEU A 63 -28.82 22.02 86.73
C LEU A 63 -30.27 22.30 87.13
N THR A 64 -31.23 21.61 86.51
CA THR A 64 -32.67 21.78 86.80
C THR A 64 -33.20 20.86 87.89
N GLY A 65 -32.37 19.99 88.46
CA GLY A 65 -32.77 19.03 89.50
C GLY A 65 -33.65 17.88 89.02
N THR A 66 -33.74 17.63 87.71
CA THR A 66 -34.60 16.61 87.10
C THR A 66 -33.86 15.32 86.72
N THR A 67 -32.65 15.10 87.25
CA THR A 67 -31.80 13.93 86.90
C THR A 67 -32.43 12.56 87.12
N ALA A 68 -33.48 12.47 87.96
CA ALA A 68 -34.26 11.24 88.13
C ALA A 68 -34.94 10.78 86.82
N GLN A 69 -35.22 11.69 85.88
CA GLN A 69 -35.84 11.41 84.58
C GLN A 69 -34.84 11.03 83.47
N ARG A 70 -33.54 10.88 83.79
CA ARG A 70 -32.49 10.55 82.79
C ARG A 70 -32.76 9.28 81.97
N ASP A 71 -33.46 8.30 82.53
CA ASP A 71 -33.80 7.07 81.81
C ASP A 71 -34.78 7.36 80.65
N LEU A 72 -35.61 8.39 80.76
CA LEU A 72 -36.46 8.85 79.67
C LEU A 72 -35.61 9.46 78.53
N LEU A 73 -34.57 10.23 78.85
CA LEU A 73 -33.63 10.75 77.85
C LEU A 73 -32.88 9.60 77.16
N ARG A 74 -32.44 8.59 77.93
CA ARG A 74 -31.78 7.38 77.40
C ARG A 74 -32.71 6.61 76.48
N LYS A 75 -33.94 6.34 76.90
CA LYS A 75 -34.97 5.69 76.07
C LYS A 75 -35.28 6.47 74.81
N LYS A 76 -35.25 7.80 74.87
CA LYS A 76 -35.42 8.67 73.69
C LYS A 76 -34.24 8.56 72.74
N ALA A 77 -33.00 8.50 73.23
CA ALA A 77 -31.83 8.23 72.39
C ALA A 77 -31.94 6.85 71.72
N LEU A 78 -32.27 5.80 72.48
CA LEU A 78 -32.49 4.44 71.99
C LEU A 78 -33.73 4.27 71.10
N SER A 79 -34.56 5.32 70.95
CA SER A 79 -35.70 5.28 70.03
C SER A 79 -35.31 5.53 68.58
N HIS A 80 -34.08 6.01 68.35
CA HIS A 80 -33.47 6.01 67.03
C HIS A 80 -32.92 4.62 66.70
N GLU A 81 -33.34 4.05 65.56
CA GLU A 81 -33.01 2.68 65.15
C GLU A 81 -31.50 2.45 65.00
N GLU A 82 -30.72 3.52 64.74
CA GLU A 82 -29.28 3.44 64.58
C GLU A 82 -28.52 3.47 65.92
N ILE A 83 -29.17 3.76 67.05
CA ILE A 83 -28.54 3.81 68.37
C ILE A 83 -28.84 2.52 69.13
N THR A 84 -27.86 1.62 69.20
CA THR A 84 -28.00 0.32 69.87
C THR A 84 -27.73 0.40 71.38
N GLU A 85 -26.88 1.34 71.77
CA GLU A 85 -26.54 1.57 73.17
C GLU A 85 -26.35 3.06 73.45
N THR A 86 -26.85 3.51 74.60
CA THR A 86 -26.54 4.84 75.13
C THR A 86 -26.60 4.79 76.65
N ARG A 87 -25.49 5.10 77.31
CA ARG A 87 -25.43 5.16 78.77
C ARG A 87 -24.34 6.10 79.29
N ILE A 88 -24.52 6.54 80.52
CA ILE A 88 -23.55 7.35 81.25
C ILE A 88 -22.99 6.54 82.42
N ILE A 89 -21.72 6.20 82.30
CA ILE A 89 -20.95 5.43 83.28
C ILE A 89 -20.47 6.39 84.36
N ARG A 90 -20.74 6.07 85.62
CA ARG A 90 -20.28 6.91 86.75
C ARG A 90 -18.84 6.58 87.11
N GLY A 91 -18.03 7.62 87.29
CA GLY A 91 -16.71 7.51 87.89
C GLY A 91 -16.76 7.27 89.41
N ALA A 92 -15.61 6.96 90.00
CA ALA A 92 -15.49 6.67 91.42
C ALA A 92 -15.91 7.86 92.29
N GLU A 93 -15.52 9.08 91.93
CA GLU A 93 -15.84 10.29 92.71
C GLU A 93 -17.33 10.63 92.70
N VAL A 94 -18.01 10.46 91.55
CA VAL A 94 -19.47 10.65 91.46
C VAL A 94 -20.21 9.57 92.26
N THR A 95 -19.71 8.33 92.25
CA THR A 95 -20.30 7.21 92.98
C THR A 95 -20.20 7.38 94.50
N LYS A 96 -19.10 7.94 95.01
CA LYS A 96 -18.93 8.22 96.44
C LYS A 96 -19.96 9.21 96.97
N VAL A 97 -20.30 10.23 96.18
CA VAL A 97 -21.20 11.32 96.59
C VAL A 97 -22.68 10.99 96.33
N PHE A 98 -23.00 10.38 95.18
CA PHE A 98 -24.38 10.16 94.72
C PHE A 98 -24.80 8.69 94.69
N GLY A 99 -23.99 7.79 95.25
CA GLY A 99 -24.22 6.34 95.29
C GLY A 99 -24.00 5.64 93.95
N ALA A 100 -24.20 4.31 93.95
CA ALA A 100 -23.93 3.41 92.81
C ALA A 100 -24.75 3.70 91.54
N GLY A 101 -25.82 4.50 91.63
CA GLY A 101 -26.67 4.83 90.49
C GLY A 101 -27.51 3.64 90.00
N ASN A 102 -28.01 3.76 88.77
CA ASN A 102 -28.80 2.73 88.12
C ASN A 102 -27.89 1.63 87.50
N PRO A 103 -28.42 0.44 87.17
CA PRO A 103 -27.63 -0.66 86.58
C PRO A 103 -26.82 -0.26 85.35
N GLU A 104 -27.40 0.54 84.45
CA GLU A 104 -26.76 1.03 83.21
C GLU A 104 -25.60 2.02 83.45
N GLN A 105 -25.37 2.45 84.69
CA GLN A 105 -24.29 3.38 85.03
C GLN A 105 -23.03 2.65 85.54
N LYS A 106 -23.09 1.32 85.64
CA LYS A 106 -21.99 0.49 86.09
C LYS A 106 -21.00 0.25 84.95
N ILE A 107 -19.77 -0.08 85.36
CA ILE A 107 -18.71 -0.52 84.46
C ILE A 107 -19.04 -1.95 84.03
N GLU A 108 -19.15 -2.20 82.72
CA GLU A 108 -19.47 -3.51 82.16
C GLU A 108 -18.27 -4.17 81.51
N ASP A 109 -17.40 -3.41 80.84
CA ASP A 109 -16.25 -3.94 80.09
C ASP A 109 -14.96 -3.13 80.28
N ASP A 110 -13.91 -3.52 79.53
CA ASP A 110 -12.60 -2.86 79.57
C ASP A 110 -12.61 -1.46 78.94
N LEU A 111 -13.48 -1.22 77.94
CA LEU A 111 -13.61 0.08 77.29
C LEU A 111 -14.13 1.11 78.28
N ASP A 112 -15.12 0.74 79.10
CA ASP A 112 -15.62 1.58 80.18
C ASP A 112 -14.51 1.98 81.16
N ARG A 113 -13.63 1.04 81.53
CA ARG A 113 -12.51 1.32 82.45
C ARG A 113 -11.49 2.26 81.84
N ARG A 114 -11.13 2.04 80.59
CA ARG A 114 -10.18 2.90 79.85
C ARG A 114 -10.74 4.30 79.67
N ALA A 115 -12.02 4.43 79.35
CA ALA A 115 -12.68 5.72 79.25
C ALA A 115 -12.71 6.47 80.59
N LEU A 116 -12.95 5.78 81.71
CA LEU A 116 -12.88 6.37 83.05
C LEU A 116 -11.47 6.81 83.46
N ASN A 117 -10.43 6.28 82.83
CA ASN A 117 -9.05 6.74 82.99
C ASN A 117 -8.71 7.96 82.11
N GLY A 118 -9.68 8.49 81.36
CA GLY A 118 -9.53 9.69 80.52
C GLY A 118 -9.24 9.43 79.04
N GLU A 119 -9.27 8.17 78.59
CA GLU A 119 -9.08 7.84 77.18
C GLU A 119 -10.36 8.07 76.36
N LYS A 120 -10.28 8.84 75.27
CA LYS A 120 -11.37 8.90 74.28
C LYS A 120 -11.25 7.69 73.36
N ILE A 121 -12.30 6.88 73.29
CA ILE A 121 -12.28 5.60 72.57
C ILE A 121 -13.28 5.67 71.42
N VAL A 122 -12.81 5.25 70.24
CA VAL A 122 -13.66 4.93 69.09
C VAL A 122 -13.26 3.54 68.64
N GLN A 123 -14.19 2.60 68.68
CA GLN A 123 -13.92 1.22 68.34
C GLN A 123 -15.00 0.66 67.42
N MET A 124 -14.55 0.03 66.33
CA MET A 124 -15.40 -0.80 65.49
C MET A 124 -15.69 -2.12 66.22
N GLY A 125 -16.96 -2.44 66.35
CA GLY A 125 -17.47 -3.70 66.86
C GLY A 125 -18.39 -4.37 65.87
N GLU A 126 -18.94 -5.50 66.28
CA GLU A 126 -19.96 -6.24 65.53
C GLU A 126 -20.99 -6.73 66.55
N ASP A 127 -22.27 -6.49 66.27
CA ASP A 127 -23.39 -7.00 67.06
C ASP A 127 -24.21 -8.02 66.24
N ALA A 128 -25.39 -8.40 66.72
CA ALA A 128 -26.24 -9.36 66.04
C ALA A 128 -26.81 -8.85 64.70
N ASP A 129 -26.88 -7.53 64.52
CA ASP A 129 -27.49 -6.85 63.38
C ASP A 129 -26.44 -6.30 62.38
N GLY A 130 -25.16 -6.26 62.77
CA GLY A 130 -24.04 -6.02 61.87
C GLY A 130 -22.89 -5.24 62.52
N ARG A 131 -22.17 -4.46 61.70
CA ARG A 131 -21.06 -3.64 62.19
C ARG A 131 -21.58 -2.50 63.05
N THR A 132 -20.86 -2.18 64.12
CA THR A 132 -21.18 -1.05 65.01
C THR A 132 -19.96 -0.18 65.26
N VAL A 133 -20.20 1.09 65.55
CA VAL A 133 -19.19 2.02 66.07
C VAL A 133 -19.54 2.34 67.50
N THR A 134 -18.68 1.96 68.43
CA THR A 134 -18.80 2.32 69.84
C THR A 134 -17.88 3.48 70.16
N VAL A 135 -18.45 4.56 70.68
CA VAL A 135 -17.74 5.75 71.12
C VAL A 135 -17.88 5.91 72.63
N LEU A 136 -16.76 6.08 73.31
CA LEU A 136 -16.72 6.45 74.72
C LEU A 136 -16.00 7.78 74.88
N THR A 137 -16.71 8.76 75.45
CA THR A 137 -16.16 10.09 75.72
C THR A 137 -16.08 10.31 77.23
N PRO A 138 -14.86 10.51 77.79
CA PRO A 138 -14.70 10.84 79.19
C PRO A 138 -15.31 12.21 79.49
N VAL A 139 -16.02 12.29 80.62
CA VAL A 139 -16.56 13.53 81.16
C VAL A 139 -15.59 14.02 82.21
N VAL A 140 -14.89 15.10 81.91
CA VAL A 140 -13.88 15.68 82.79
C VAL A 140 -14.48 16.89 83.52
N ALA A 141 -14.25 16.98 84.82
CA ALA A 141 -14.65 18.13 85.62
C ALA A 141 -13.82 19.37 85.22
N THR A 142 -14.48 20.38 84.65
CA THR A 142 -13.86 21.67 84.33
C THR A 142 -14.62 22.82 85.00
N SER A 143 -13.91 23.93 85.20
CA SER A 143 -14.49 25.18 85.68
C SER A 143 -15.48 25.80 84.68
N ASP A 144 -15.33 25.47 83.39
CA ASP A 144 -16.26 25.82 82.31
C ASP A 144 -16.41 24.66 81.32
N PHE A 145 -17.41 23.82 81.52
CA PHE A 145 -17.83 22.78 80.57
C PHE A 145 -19.01 23.32 79.76
N ARG A 146 -18.74 23.84 78.55
CA ARG A 146 -19.79 24.37 77.64
C ARG A 146 -20.74 25.36 78.34
N GLY A 147 -20.22 26.25 79.20
CA GLY A 147 -20.98 27.23 79.97
C GLY A 147 -21.45 26.74 81.35
N THR A 148 -21.08 25.53 81.78
CA THR A 148 -21.45 24.96 83.09
C THR A 148 -20.22 24.70 83.97
N ASN A 149 -20.21 25.21 85.20
CA ASN A 149 -19.13 24.95 86.15
C ASN A 149 -19.37 23.65 86.93
N CYS A 150 -18.65 22.58 86.57
CA CYS A 150 -18.81 21.27 87.19
C CYS A 150 -18.37 21.25 88.66
N LEU A 151 -17.42 22.10 89.05
CA LEU A 151 -16.81 22.12 90.40
C LEU A 151 -17.75 22.68 91.47
N THR A 152 -18.84 23.33 91.06
CA THR A 152 -19.86 23.85 91.98
C THR A 152 -20.70 22.73 92.59
N CYS A 153 -21.00 21.69 91.80
CA CYS A 153 -21.81 20.55 92.23
C CYS A 153 -20.99 19.28 92.51
N HIS A 154 -19.84 19.12 91.84
CA HIS A 154 -18.90 18.03 92.05
C HIS A 154 -17.64 18.55 92.73
N VAL A 155 -17.51 18.32 94.04
CA VAL A 155 -16.37 18.78 94.85
C VAL A 155 -15.14 17.90 94.61
N VAL A 156 -14.51 18.08 93.45
CA VAL A 156 -13.31 17.35 93.00
C VAL A 156 -12.28 18.33 92.43
N ALA A 157 -11.05 17.87 92.21
CA ALA A 157 -10.05 18.67 91.52
C ALA A 157 -10.42 18.86 90.04
N GLU A 158 -10.11 20.03 89.47
CA GLU A 158 -10.23 20.27 88.04
C GLU A 158 -9.37 19.26 87.26
N GLY A 159 -9.93 18.72 86.17
CA GLY A 159 -9.31 17.63 85.41
C GLY A 159 -9.68 16.21 85.88
N THR A 160 -10.45 16.07 86.96
CA THR A 160 -10.93 14.75 87.42
C THR A 160 -11.98 14.17 86.47
N VAL A 161 -11.84 12.91 86.06
CA VAL A 161 -12.86 12.20 85.26
C VAL A 161 -14.06 11.85 86.14
N LEU A 162 -15.20 12.49 85.89
CA LEU A 162 -16.46 12.29 86.61
C LEU A 162 -17.22 11.05 86.15
N GLY A 163 -17.01 10.66 84.90
CA GLY A 163 -17.70 9.55 84.26
C GLY A 163 -17.30 9.43 82.79
N ALA A 164 -18.00 8.57 82.06
CA ALA A 164 -17.86 8.45 80.61
C ALA A 164 -19.23 8.27 79.98
N VAL A 165 -19.41 8.82 78.78
CA VAL A 165 -20.62 8.63 77.98
C VAL A 165 -20.29 7.62 76.89
N ARG A 166 -21.05 6.52 76.87
CA ARG A 166 -20.93 5.47 75.87
C ARG A 166 -22.13 5.52 74.94
N VAL A 167 -21.85 5.54 73.65
CA VAL A 167 -22.85 5.42 72.58
C VAL A 167 -22.36 4.40 71.58
N SER A 168 -23.21 3.45 71.25
CA SER A 168 -22.98 2.46 70.19
C SER A 168 -23.95 2.73 69.05
N TYR A 169 -23.42 2.87 67.83
CA TYR A 169 -24.15 3.22 66.62
C TYR A 169 -24.08 2.05 65.62
N SER A 170 -25.22 1.59 65.11
CA SER A 170 -25.32 0.53 64.12
C SER A 170 -25.08 1.05 62.69
N LEU A 171 -24.23 0.34 61.95
CA LEU A 171 -23.97 0.63 60.54
C LEU A 171 -24.89 -0.16 59.62
N ALA A 172 -25.78 -1.03 60.11
CA ALA A 172 -26.59 -1.92 59.28
C ALA A 172 -27.39 -1.17 58.19
N ALA A 173 -28.07 -0.08 58.56
CA ALA A 173 -28.83 0.75 57.62
C ALA A 173 -27.93 1.49 56.61
N LEU A 174 -26.71 1.88 57.02
CA LEU A 174 -25.73 2.52 56.13
C LEU A 174 -25.09 1.50 55.17
N ASP A 175 -24.82 0.29 55.65
CA ASP A 175 -24.25 -0.81 54.87
C ASP A 175 -25.23 -1.32 53.81
N GLU A 176 -26.52 -1.44 54.15
CA GLU A 176 -27.55 -1.76 53.14
C GLU A 176 -27.61 -0.70 52.05
N LYS A 177 -27.44 0.59 52.41
CA LYS A 177 -27.41 1.67 51.43
C LYS A 177 -26.16 1.61 50.53
N ILE A 178 -25.01 1.27 51.10
CA ILE A 178 -23.78 1.03 50.33
C ILE A 178 -24.00 -0.11 49.34
N ASP A 179 -24.53 -1.25 49.78
CA ASP A 179 -24.72 -2.41 48.90
C ASP A 179 -25.65 -2.08 47.71
N GLN A 180 -26.74 -1.33 47.96
CA GLN A 180 -27.59 -0.83 46.89
C GLN A 180 -26.83 0.11 45.92
N ASN A 181 -26.04 1.05 46.44
CA ASN A 181 -25.26 1.96 45.62
C ASN A 181 -24.19 1.24 44.79
N LEU A 182 -23.50 0.25 45.39
CA LEU A 182 -22.53 -0.60 44.71
C LEU A 182 -23.18 -1.43 43.61
N LEU A 183 -24.37 -2.00 43.85
CA LEU A 183 -25.13 -2.75 42.84
C LEU A 183 -25.56 -1.85 41.67
N VAL A 184 -26.13 -0.68 41.95
CA VAL A 184 -26.58 0.27 40.92
C VAL A 184 -25.39 0.77 40.10
N SER A 185 -24.31 1.17 40.77
CA SER A 185 -23.09 1.65 40.11
C SER A 185 -22.38 0.54 39.33
N GLY A 186 -22.37 -0.69 39.85
CA GLY A 186 -21.86 -1.87 39.15
C GLY A 186 -22.66 -2.17 37.88
N ALA A 187 -24.00 -2.13 37.96
CA ALA A 187 -24.88 -2.31 36.81
C ALA A 187 -24.65 -1.21 35.74
N LEU A 188 -24.50 0.05 36.16
CA LEU A 188 -24.20 1.17 35.26
C LEU A 188 -22.85 0.99 34.55
N ASN A 189 -21.82 0.54 35.27
CA ASN A 189 -20.50 0.26 34.71
C ASN A 189 -20.56 -0.88 33.66
N ILE A 190 -21.29 -1.95 33.95
CA ILE A 190 -21.52 -3.05 32.99
C ILE A 190 -22.27 -2.53 31.75
N LEU A 191 -23.31 -1.71 31.94
CA LEU A 191 -24.04 -1.10 30.82
C LEU A 191 -23.10 -0.25 29.95
N MET A 192 -22.26 0.60 30.55
CA MET A 192 -21.28 1.40 29.81
C MET A 192 -20.27 0.53 29.06
N LEU A 193 -19.82 -0.58 29.66
CA LEU A 193 -18.94 -1.55 28.98
C LEU A 193 -19.62 -2.15 27.74
N VAL A 194 -20.87 -2.62 27.85
CA VAL A 194 -21.61 -3.20 26.72
C VAL A 194 -21.81 -2.15 25.62
N VAL A 195 -22.25 -0.95 25.97
CA VAL A 195 -22.44 0.15 25.01
C VAL A 195 -21.10 0.50 24.34
N GLY A 196 -20.02 0.60 25.11
CA GLY A 196 -18.67 0.87 24.60
C GLY A 196 -18.21 -0.19 23.60
N ILE A 197 -18.42 -1.48 23.90
CA ILE A 197 -18.10 -2.59 23.00
C ILE A 197 -18.90 -2.49 21.69
N VAL A 198 -20.19 -2.20 21.76
CA VAL A 198 -21.05 -2.07 20.57
C VAL A 198 -20.59 -0.90 19.70
N VAL A 199 -20.37 0.27 20.31
CA VAL A 199 -19.93 1.49 19.62
C VAL A 199 -18.57 1.28 18.98
N ILE A 200 -17.58 0.77 19.72
CA ILE A 200 -16.23 0.58 19.19
C ILE A 200 -16.19 -0.47 18.08
N THR A 201 -16.99 -1.53 18.19
CA THR A 201 -17.12 -2.54 17.13
C THR A 201 -17.71 -1.92 15.87
N TRP A 202 -18.75 -1.09 16.01
CA TRP A 202 -19.37 -0.40 14.90
C TRP A 202 -18.41 0.58 14.21
N ILE A 203 -17.68 1.39 14.97
CA ILE A 203 -16.66 2.31 14.47
C ILE A 203 -15.55 1.55 13.74
N LEU A 204 -14.95 0.53 14.39
CA LEU A 204 -13.84 -0.24 13.82
C LEU A 204 -14.27 -0.93 12.51
N ARG A 205 -15.50 -1.46 12.49
CA ARG A 205 -16.05 -2.09 11.28
C ARG A 205 -16.22 -1.09 10.15
N ARG A 206 -16.71 0.11 10.44
CA ARG A 206 -16.99 1.15 9.43
C ARG A 206 -15.72 1.81 8.91
N ILE A 207 -14.77 2.12 9.78
CA ILE A 207 -13.55 2.89 9.44
C ILE A 207 -12.43 1.98 8.94
N VAL A 208 -12.24 0.80 9.54
CA VAL A 208 -11.08 -0.05 9.23
C VAL A 208 -11.49 -1.28 8.42
N VAL A 209 -12.43 -2.08 8.91
CA VAL A 209 -12.73 -3.40 8.30
C VAL A 209 -13.41 -3.25 6.94
N SER A 210 -14.40 -2.36 6.82
CA SER A 210 -15.16 -2.21 5.57
C SER A 210 -14.29 -1.73 4.40
N PRO A 211 -13.43 -0.70 4.55
CA PRO A 211 -12.49 -0.31 3.49
C PRO A 211 -11.50 -1.42 3.14
N LEU A 212 -10.92 -2.11 4.13
CA LEU A 212 -10.00 -3.23 3.87
C LEU A 212 -10.69 -4.39 3.12
N CYS A 213 -11.95 -4.68 3.43
CA CYS A 213 -12.75 -5.65 2.68
C CYS A 213 -13.03 -5.19 1.24
N ALA A 214 -13.33 -3.91 1.03
CA ALA A 214 -13.50 -3.35 -0.31
C ALA A 214 -12.19 -3.40 -1.13
N MET A 215 -11.06 -3.12 -0.49
CA MET A 215 -9.74 -3.25 -1.10
C MET A 215 -9.44 -4.68 -1.52
N ARG A 216 -9.62 -5.63 -0.59
CA ARG A 216 -9.47 -7.06 -0.86
C ARG A 216 -10.37 -7.50 -2.02
N SER A 217 -11.64 -7.08 -2.02
CA SER A 217 -12.58 -7.44 -3.08
C SER A 217 -12.14 -6.90 -4.43
N THR A 218 -11.61 -5.68 -4.49
CA THR A 218 -11.14 -5.06 -5.73
C THR A 218 -9.88 -5.75 -6.24
N MET A 219 -8.92 -6.04 -5.36
CA MET A 219 -7.73 -6.82 -5.69
C MET A 219 -8.09 -8.20 -6.24
N HIS A 220 -9.06 -8.88 -5.62
CA HIS A 220 -9.51 -10.20 -6.10
C HIS A 220 -10.24 -10.12 -7.44
N LYS A 221 -10.97 -9.04 -7.73
CA LYS A 221 -11.55 -8.82 -9.07
C LYS A 221 -10.46 -8.66 -10.11
N ILE A 222 -9.46 -7.81 -9.85
CA ILE A 222 -8.31 -7.60 -10.74
C ILE A 222 -7.56 -8.92 -10.99
N GLU A 223 -7.39 -9.76 -9.95
CA GLU A 223 -6.78 -11.08 -10.08
C GLU A 223 -7.58 -12.00 -11.03
N GLN A 224 -8.91 -11.99 -10.93
CA GLN A 224 -9.78 -12.88 -11.70
C GLN A 224 -9.92 -12.47 -13.17
N ASP A 225 -10.07 -11.17 -13.45
CA ASP A 225 -10.36 -10.67 -14.79
C ASP A 225 -9.17 -9.98 -15.48
N ALA A 226 -8.05 -9.82 -14.79
CA ALA A 226 -6.87 -9.07 -15.24
C ALA A 226 -7.17 -7.62 -15.66
N ASN A 227 -8.32 -7.07 -15.25
CA ASN A 227 -8.75 -5.74 -15.64
C ASN A 227 -8.15 -4.68 -14.72
N LEU A 228 -7.07 -4.07 -15.19
CA LEU A 228 -6.37 -3.01 -14.48
C LEU A 228 -7.13 -1.68 -14.47
N ASN A 229 -8.36 -1.58 -14.99
CA ASN A 229 -9.19 -0.38 -14.88
C ASN A 229 -9.98 -0.30 -13.58
N HIS A 230 -10.04 -1.39 -12.78
CA HIS A 230 -10.63 -1.32 -11.44
C HIS A 230 -9.86 -0.31 -10.58
N ARG A 231 -10.60 0.47 -9.77
CA ARG A 231 -10.02 1.46 -8.87
C ARG A 231 -10.62 1.30 -7.48
N LEU A 232 -9.79 1.56 -6.47
CA LEU A 232 -10.25 1.69 -5.10
C LEU A 232 -10.90 3.06 -4.91
N GLU A 233 -12.03 3.09 -4.22
CA GLU A 233 -12.64 4.33 -3.78
C GLU A 233 -11.76 4.94 -2.68
N VAL A 234 -11.22 6.13 -2.93
CA VAL A 234 -10.40 6.85 -1.95
C VAL A 234 -11.33 7.58 -1.00
N ARG A 235 -11.44 7.08 0.23
CA ARG A 235 -12.22 7.70 1.31
C ARG A 235 -11.29 8.18 2.42
N GLY A 236 -11.40 9.45 2.76
CA GLY A 236 -10.60 10.06 3.83
C GLY A 236 -9.15 10.34 3.41
N ASN A 237 -8.45 11.03 4.31
CA ASN A 237 -7.03 11.39 4.18
C ASN A 237 -6.16 10.65 5.21
N ASP A 238 -6.64 9.52 5.73
CA ASP A 238 -5.93 8.68 6.69
C ASP A 238 -5.03 7.65 5.97
N GLU A 239 -4.42 6.75 6.72
CA GLU A 239 -3.52 5.71 6.21
C GLU A 239 -4.23 4.80 5.19
N ILE A 240 -5.53 4.56 5.34
CA ILE A 240 -6.32 3.73 4.42
C ILE A 240 -6.61 4.49 3.12
N GLY A 241 -6.95 5.77 3.22
CA GLY A 241 -7.10 6.66 2.06
C GLY A 241 -5.79 6.77 1.27
N MET A 242 -4.67 7.03 1.94
CA MET A 242 -3.35 7.09 1.32
C MET A 242 -2.95 5.77 0.65
N LEU A 243 -3.22 4.63 1.30
CA LEU A 243 -2.95 3.31 0.72
C LEU A 243 -3.80 3.07 -0.54
N SER A 244 -5.07 3.47 -0.52
CA SER A 244 -5.96 3.38 -1.69
C SER A 244 -5.46 4.23 -2.85
N HIS A 245 -4.97 5.45 -2.55
CA HIS A 245 -4.40 6.34 -3.56
C HIS A 245 -3.10 5.77 -4.16
N ALA A 246 -2.19 5.26 -3.32
CA ALA A 246 -0.95 4.65 -3.76
C ALA A 246 -1.20 3.42 -4.65
N PHE A 247 -2.17 2.57 -4.26
CA PHE A 247 -2.56 1.42 -5.06
C PHE A 247 -3.15 1.82 -6.43
N ASN A 248 -4.01 2.83 -6.49
CA ASN A 248 -4.54 3.33 -7.76
C ASN A 248 -3.42 3.89 -8.67
N SER A 249 -2.45 4.62 -8.10
CA SER A 249 -1.30 5.12 -8.86
C SER A 249 -0.40 3.98 -9.38
N MET A 250 -0.22 2.92 -8.58
CA MET A 250 0.49 1.72 -9.03
C MET A 250 -0.21 1.06 -10.22
N LEU A 251 -1.55 0.91 -10.17
CA LEU A 251 -2.32 0.35 -11.29
C LEU A 251 -2.24 1.20 -12.55
N GLU A 252 -2.27 2.53 -12.40
CA GLU A 252 -2.14 3.46 -13.52
C GLU A 252 -0.77 3.32 -14.22
N LYS A 253 0.32 3.28 -13.44
CA LYS A 253 1.66 3.04 -13.99
C LYS A 253 1.75 1.67 -14.67
N PHE A 254 1.22 0.63 -14.04
CA PHE A 254 1.25 -0.72 -14.59
C PHE A 254 0.44 -0.84 -15.89
N SER A 255 -0.74 -0.21 -15.95
CA SER A 255 -1.53 -0.12 -17.17
C SER A 255 -0.83 0.66 -18.28
N GLY A 256 -0.12 1.75 -17.93
CA GLY A 256 0.70 2.52 -18.88
C GLY A 256 1.82 1.68 -19.49
N SER A 257 2.58 0.96 -18.67
CA SER A 257 3.66 0.07 -19.14
C SER A 257 3.14 -1.05 -20.05
N LEU A 258 1.99 -1.65 -19.75
CA LEU A 258 1.40 -2.66 -20.63
C LEU A 258 0.95 -2.09 -21.98
N ARG A 259 0.49 -0.83 -21.99
CA ARG A 259 0.13 -0.14 -23.23
C ARG A 259 1.35 0.09 -24.12
N GLU A 260 2.46 0.52 -23.52
CA GLU A 260 3.73 0.68 -24.23
C GLU A 260 4.24 -0.65 -24.83
N VAL A 261 4.11 -1.76 -24.08
CA VAL A 261 4.43 -3.11 -24.58
C VAL A 261 3.53 -3.48 -25.76
N PHE A 262 2.24 -3.20 -25.68
CA PHE A 262 1.29 -3.46 -26.76
C PHE A 262 1.64 -2.67 -28.02
N ASP A 263 1.91 -1.37 -27.88
CA ASP A 263 2.28 -0.48 -28.98
C ASP A 263 3.59 -0.94 -29.65
N THR A 264 4.59 -1.29 -28.85
CA THR A 264 5.88 -1.84 -29.35
C THR A 264 5.69 -3.16 -30.09
N THR A 265 4.83 -4.05 -29.57
CA THR A 265 4.52 -5.33 -30.22
C THR A 265 3.78 -5.12 -31.54
N SER A 266 2.89 -4.12 -31.60
CA SER A 266 2.19 -3.75 -32.84
C SER A 266 3.16 -3.22 -33.89
N GLN A 267 4.09 -2.34 -33.50
CA GLN A 267 5.15 -1.86 -34.41
C GLN A 267 6.03 -3.01 -34.90
N LEU A 268 6.41 -3.94 -34.02
CA LEU A 268 7.19 -5.12 -34.41
C LEU A 268 6.45 -5.98 -35.44
N LYS A 269 5.12 -6.16 -35.27
CA LYS A 269 4.28 -6.88 -36.23
C LYS A 269 4.25 -6.19 -37.59
N GLU A 270 4.15 -4.86 -37.62
CA GLU A 270 4.18 -4.09 -38.87
C GLU A 270 5.51 -4.23 -39.60
N VAL A 271 6.63 -4.06 -38.89
CA VAL A 271 7.99 -4.22 -39.44
C VAL A 271 8.20 -5.64 -39.97
N ALA A 272 7.74 -6.67 -39.24
CA ALA A 272 7.82 -8.05 -39.71
C ALA A 272 7.04 -8.26 -41.03
N GLY A 273 5.88 -7.62 -41.18
CA GLY A 273 5.11 -7.65 -42.43
C GLY A 273 5.82 -6.95 -43.60
N GLN A 274 6.49 -5.83 -43.33
CA GLN A 274 7.31 -5.14 -44.33
C GLN A 274 8.50 -6.01 -44.76
N ILE A 275 9.20 -6.65 -43.81
CA ILE A 275 10.32 -7.57 -44.10
C ILE A 275 9.83 -8.72 -44.98
N ALA A 276 8.70 -9.34 -44.66
CA ALA A 276 8.15 -10.43 -45.48
C ALA A 276 7.85 -9.98 -46.92
N THR A 277 7.33 -8.77 -47.09
CA THR A 277 7.08 -8.17 -48.41
C THR A 277 8.38 -7.97 -49.18
N VAL A 278 9.39 -7.37 -48.56
CA VAL A 278 10.70 -7.14 -49.16
C VAL A 278 11.37 -8.45 -49.54
N SER A 279 11.35 -9.47 -48.67
CA SER A 279 11.89 -10.79 -48.97
C SER A 279 11.21 -11.43 -50.19
N SER A 280 9.89 -11.30 -50.33
CA SER A 280 9.17 -11.78 -51.52
C SER A 280 9.60 -11.06 -52.78
N GLN A 281 9.78 -9.73 -52.72
CA GLN A 281 10.26 -8.94 -53.85
C GLN A 281 11.70 -9.30 -54.23
N THR A 282 12.57 -9.53 -53.23
CA THR A 282 13.95 -9.98 -53.46
C THR A 282 13.98 -11.34 -54.12
N ALA A 283 13.13 -12.29 -53.70
CA ALA A 283 13.02 -13.60 -54.35
C ALA A 283 12.61 -13.47 -55.84
N GLN A 284 11.60 -12.64 -56.12
CA GLN A 284 11.17 -12.38 -57.50
C GLN A 284 12.27 -11.71 -58.35
N ALA A 285 12.98 -10.73 -57.79
CA ALA A 285 14.10 -10.08 -58.46
C ALA A 285 15.24 -11.07 -58.74
N ALA A 286 15.52 -11.99 -57.82
CA ALA A 286 16.52 -13.04 -58.02
C ALA A 286 16.12 -14.02 -59.15
N ASP A 287 14.84 -14.40 -59.23
CA ASP A 287 14.33 -15.24 -60.32
C ASP A 287 14.43 -14.52 -61.68
N GLN A 288 14.16 -13.22 -61.71
CA GLN A 288 14.30 -12.42 -62.93
C GLN A 288 15.76 -12.24 -63.36
N GLN A 289 16.65 -11.95 -62.42
CA GLN A 289 18.09 -11.88 -62.68
C GLN A 289 18.65 -13.23 -63.18
N ARG A 290 18.13 -14.35 -62.68
CA ARG A 290 18.47 -15.68 -63.19
C ARG A 290 18.06 -15.84 -64.65
N ALA A 291 16.84 -15.46 -65.00
CA ALA A 291 16.35 -15.54 -66.39
C ALA A 291 17.18 -14.64 -67.34
N GLU A 292 17.55 -13.44 -66.91
CA GLU A 292 18.45 -12.56 -67.68
C GLU A 292 19.84 -13.18 -67.85
N THR A 293 20.36 -13.82 -66.81
CA THR A 293 21.66 -14.53 -66.88
C THR A 293 21.62 -15.68 -67.89
N ASP A 294 20.53 -16.46 -67.90
CA ASP A 294 20.32 -17.54 -68.87
C ASP A 294 20.21 -17.00 -70.31
N ALA A 295 19.57 -15.85 -70.50
CA ALA A 295 19.50 -15.17 -71.80
C ALA A 295 20.89 -14.67 -72.26
N VAL A 296 21.69 -14.10 -71.36
CA VAL A 296 23.07 -13.69 -71.64
C VAL A 296 23.92 -14.91 -72.03
N ALA A 297 23.80 -16.03 -71.32
CA ALA A 297 24.51 -17.26 -71.66
C ALA A 297 24.15 -17.74 -73.07
N THR A 298 22.86 -17.68 -73.43
CA THR A 298 22.38 -18.03 -74.78
C THR A 298 22.98 -17.09 -75.84
N ALA A 299 22.99 -15.78 -75.59
CA ALA A 299 23.58 -14.81 -76.50
C ALA A 299 25.10 -15.03 -76.68
N ILE A 300 25.82 -15.42 -75.62
CA ILE A 300 27.23 -15.79 -75.71
C ILE A 300 27.41 -17.01 -76.62
N THR A 301 26.58 -18.04 -76.50
CA THR A 301 26.63 -19.21 -77.40
C THR A 301 26.38 -18.82 -78.87
N GLU A 302 25.44 -17.90 -79.13
CA GLU A 302 25.19 -17.40 -80.49
C GLU A 302 26.37 -16.56 -81.03
N LEU A 303 26.98 -15.73 -80.18
CA LEU A 303 28.20 -14.98 -80.52
C LEU A 303 29.38 -15.89 -80.82
N GLU A 304 29.55 -16.99 -80.08
CA GLU A 304 30.57 -18.00 -80.38
C GLU A 304 30.35 -18.63 -81.76
N SER A 305 29.11 -18.98 -82.10
CA SER A 305 28.74 -19.50 -83.42
C SER A 305 29.03 -18.48 -84.53
N THR A 306 28.66 -17.22 -84.31
CA THR A 306 28.93 -16.13 -85.26
C THR A 306 30.43 -15.92 -85.44
N ALA A 307 31.23 -15.98 -84.37
CA ALA A 307 32.68 -15.87 -84.45
C ALA A 307 33.30 -17.01 -85.28
N VAL A 308 32.76 -18.24 -85.19
CA VAL A 308 33.15 -19.36 -86.04
C VAL A 308 32.81 -19.08 -87.51
N GLN A 309 31.60 -18.61 -87.81
CA GLN A 309 31.19 -18.25 -89.18
C GLN A 309 32.03 -17.12 -89.77
N VAL A 310 32.33 -16.08 -88.99
CA VAL A 310 33.20 -14.98 -89.42
C VAL A 310 34.61 -15.48 -89.74
N ARG A 311 35.15 -16.39 -88.90
CA ARG A 311 36.44 -17.02 -89.17
C ARG A 311 36.43 -17.82 -90.47
N GLU A 312 35.41 -18.65 -90.69
CA GLU A 312 35.26 -19.43 -91.93
C GLU A 312 35.12 -18.51 -93.16
N GLY A 313 34.33 -17.45 -93.05
CA GLY A 313 34.19 -16.44 -94.10
C GLY A 313 35.50 -15.73 -94.40
N ALA A 314 36.29 -15.39 -93.38
CA ALA A 314 37.62 -14.80 -93.55
C ALA A 314 38.59 -15.77 -94.24
N THR A 315 38.57 -17.06 -93.89
CA THR A 315 39.37 -18.09 -94.57
C THR A 315 38.97 -18.23 -96.03
N SER A 316 37.67 -18.32 -96.34
CA SER A 316 37.18 -18.43 -97.71
C SER A 316 37.50 -17.18 -98.55
N ALA A 317 37.39 -15.98 -97.98
CA ALA A 317 37.77 -14.74 -98.65
C ALA A 317 39.28 -14.66 -98.94
N ALA A 318 40.11 -15.17 -98.03
CA ALA A 318 41.56 -15.27 -98.24
C ALA A 318 41.89 -16.24 -99.38
N GLU A 319 41.25 -17.41 -99.42
CA GLU A 319 41.40 -18.39 -100.53
C GLU A 319 40.96 -17.79 -101.87
N ALA A 320 39.80 -17.14 -101.93
CA ALA A 320 39.33 -16.47 -103.14
C ALA A 320 40.26 -15.35 -103.60
N SER A 321 40.88 -14.60 -102.66
CA SER A 321 41.86 -13.56 -102.99
C SER A 321 43.14 -14.15 -103.58
N ILE A 322 43.60 -15.30 -103.07
CA ILE A 322 44.74 -16.05 -103.64
C ILE A 322 44.44 -16.51 -105.07
N GLU A 323 43.24 -17.04 -105.33
CA GLU A 323 42.84 -17.49 -106.67
C GLU A 323 42.67 -16.31 -107.65
N ALA A 324 42.13 -15.19 -107.18
CA ALA A 324 42.02 -13.96 -107.97
C ALA A 324 43.40 -13.40 -108.35
N ASP A 325 44.36 -13.38 -107.42
CA ASP A 325 45.75 -12.98 -107.69
C ASP A 325 46.41 -13.89 -108.74
N LYS A 326 46.20 -15.20 -108.63
CA LYS A 326 46.67 -16.18 -109.63
C LYS A 326 46.07 -15.92 -111.01
N THR A 327 44.75 -15.72 -111.09
CA THR A 327 44.05 -15.43 -112.35
C THR A 327 44.51 -14.10 -112.96
N ALA A 328 44.72 -13.07 -112.14
CA ALA A 328 45.25 -11.79 -112.57
C ALA A 328 46.68 -11.91 -113.12
N ASN A 329 47.54 -12.72 -112.48
CA ASN A 329 48.88 -13.02 -112.98
C ASN A 329 48.86 -13.78 -114.32
N GLU A 330 47.94 -14.73 -114.50
CA GLU A 330 47.73 -15.42 -115.77
C GLU A 330 47.28 -14.44 -116.87
N GLY A 331 46.28 -13.58 -116.58
CA GLY A 331 45.81 -12.55 -117.50
C GLY A 331 46.90 -11.52 -117.87
N ALA A 332 47.74 -11.13 -116.90
CA ALA A 332 48.89 -10.28 -117.14
C ALA A 332 49.90 -10.93 -118.08
N ARG A 333 50.11 -12.26 -117.97
CA ARG A 333 50.95 -13.02 -118.89
C ARG A 333 50.37 -13.03 -120.30
N THR A 334 49.08 -13.36 -120.46
CA THR A 334 48.40 -13.35 -121.77
C THR A 334 48.44 -11.97 -122.43
N THR A 335 48.28 -10.89 -121.65
CA THR A 335 48.39 -9.52 -122.17
C THR A 335 49.80 -9.23 -122.67
N ARG A 336 50.84 -9.71 -121.95
CA ARG A 336 52.24 -9.63 -122.38
C ARG A 336 52.47 -10.37 -123.70
N ASP A 337 51.99 -11.60 -123.80
CA ASP A 337 52.08 -12.40 -125.03
C ASP A 337 51.37 -11.71 -126.22
N ALA A 338 50.23 -11.05 -125.97
CA ALA A 338 49.52 -10.28 -126.99
C ALA A 338 50.30 -9.02 -127.44
N ILE A 339 50.94 -8.30 -126.52
CA ILE A 339 51.82 -7.17 -126.84
C ILE A 339 53.00 -7.62 -127.70
N ASP A 340 53.64 -8.74 -127.34
CA ASP A 340 54.73 -9.31 -128.14
C ASP A 340 54.24 -9.69 -129.55
N GLY A 341 53.05 -10.28 -129.66
CA GLY A 341 52.39 -10.55 -130.94
C GLY A 341 52.11 -9.30 -131.77
N ILE A 342 51.71 -8.19 -131.15
CA ILE A 342 51.53 -6.90 -131.82
C ILE A 342 52.87 -6.38 -132.34
N HIS A 343 53.96 -6.49 -131.58
CA HIS A 343 55.28 -6.09 -132.04
C HIS A 343 55.73 -6.89 -133.28
N VAL A 344 55.47 -8.20 -133.30
CA VAL A 344 55.71 -9.04 -134.49
C VAL A 344 54.88 -8.55 -135.68
N LEU A 345 53.60 -8.24 -135.47
CA LEU A 345 52.72 -7.75 -136.52
C LEU A 345 53.19 -6.41 -137.09
N VAL A 346 53.60 -5.46 -136.23
CA VAL A 346 54.18 -4.18 -136.66
C VAL A 346 55.39 -4.40 -137.54
N SER A 347 56.30 -5.31 -137.16
CA SER A 347 57.47 -5.66 -137.96
C SER A 347 57.10 -6.23 -139.34
N GLU A 348 56.09 -7.09 -139.41
CA GLU A 348 55.60 -7.60 -140.71
C GLU A 348 54.93 -6.51 -141.56
N ILE A 349 54.24 -5.55 -140.96
CA ILE A 349 53.67 -4.38 -141.66
C ILE A 349 54.79 -3.50 -142.23
N GLU A 350 55.83 -3.20 -141.46
CA GLU A 350 57.00 -2.44 -141.93
C GLU A 350 57.68 -3.16 -143.11
N ARG A 351 57.81 -4.48 -143.03
CA ARG A 351 58.36 -5.30 -144.10
C ARG A 351 57.47 -5.29 -145.35
N ALA A 352 56.15 -5.35 -145.19
CA ALA A 352 55.21 -5.24 -146.29
C ALA A 352 55.27 -3.85 -146.96
N ALA A 353 55.39 -2.78 -146.17
CA ALA A 353 55.59 -1.42 -146.68
C ALA A 353 56.88 -1.31 -147.51
N GLU A 354 57.98 -1.92 -147.06
CA GLU A 354 59.24 -1.97 -147.81
C GLU A 354 59.11 -2.69 -149.17
N VAL A 355 58.32 -3.77 -149.22
CA VAL A 355 58.03 -4.47 -150.49
C VAL A 355 57.21 -3.60 -151.45
N ILE A 356 56.23 -2.86 -150.93
CA ILE A 356 55.43 -1.91 -151.71
C ILE A 356 56.31 -0.78 -152.26
N GLU A 357 57.21 -0.22 -151.45
CA GLU A 357 58.19 0.79 -151.87
C GLU A 357 59.08 0.29 -153.02
N ARG A 358 59.60 -0.95 -152.92
CA ARG A 358 60.39 -1.58 -153.99
C ARG A 358 59.57 -1.81 -155.26
N LEU A 359 58.28 -2.11 -155.13
CA LEU A 359 57.38 -2.28 -156.28
C LEU A 359 57.10 -0.94 -156.98
N ASP A 360 56.96 0.15 -156.22
CA ASP A 360 56.84 1.50 -156.77
C ASP A 360 58.09 1.89 -157.58
N GLN A 361 59.28 1.68 -157.03
CA GLN A 361 60.55 1.92 -157.74
C GLN A 361 60.69 1.11 -159.03
N ARG A 362 60.25 -0.17 -159.01
CA ARG A 362 60.22 -1.00 -160.23
C ARG A 362 59.19 -0.48 -161.23
N SER A 363 58.04 0.00 -160.78
CA SER A 363 57.00 0.55 -161.65
C SER A 363 57.44 1.85 -162.33
N GLN A 364 58.14 2.74 -161.62
CA GLN A 364 58.80 3.92 -162.20
C GLN A 364 59.87 3.53 -163.23
N SER A 365 60.64 2.48 -162.97
CA SER A 365 61.63 1.95 -163.93
C SER A 365 60.97 1.41 -165.20
N VAL A 366 59.81 0.75 -165.10
CA VAL A 366 59.01 0.35 -166.26
C VAL A 366 58.46 1.57 -167.00
N GLY A 367 58.02 2.61 -166.30
CA GLY A 367 57.63 3.89 -166.88
C GLY A 367 58.75 4.52 -167.72
N ALA A 368 59.98 4.55 -167.21
CA ALA A 368 61.15 5.03 -167.94
C ALA A 368 61.45 4.20 -169.20
N VAL A 369 61.25 2.88 -169.16
CA VAL A 369 61.38 2.01 -170.35
C VAL A 369 60.27 2.30 -171.38
N LEU A 370 59.04 2.56 -170.93
CA LEU A 370 57.94 2.93 -171.82
C LEU A 370 58.15 4.30 -172.50
N ASP A 371 58.73 5.27 -171.80
CA ASP A 371 59.11 6.57 -172.40
C ASP A 371 60.21 6.41 -173.47
N VAL A 372 61.17 5.50 -173.26
CA VAL A 372 62.17 5.15 -174.28
C VAL A 372 61.52 4.49 -175.50
N ILE A 373 60.56 3.57 -175.31
CA ILE A 373 59.83 2.94 -176.42
C ILE A 373 59.02 3.99 -177.20
N LYS A 374 58.38 4.94 -176.51
CA LYS A 374 57.63 6.04 -177.14
C LYS A 374 58.55 6.95 -177.97
N SER A 375 59.74 7.24 -177.47
CA SER A 375 60.78 8.02 -178.17
C SER A 375 61.29 7.32 -179.45
N ILE A 376 61.40 5.98 -179.43
CA ILE A 376 61.78 5.18 -180.62
C ILE A 376 60.64 5.18 -181.65
N ALA A 377 59.38 5.12 -181.22
CA ALA A 377 58.22 5.12 -182.11
C ALA A 377 57.97 6.48 -182.80
N GLU A 378 58.41 7.61 -182.23
CA GLU A 378 58.34 8.94 -182.87
C GLU A 378 59.47 9.18 -183.90
N GLN A 379 60.52 8.35 -183.92
CA GLN A 379 61.63 8.45 -184.88
C GLN A 379 61.46 7.56 -186.14
N THR A 380 60.40 6.77 -186.22
CA THR A 380 60.02 5.91 -187.37
C THR A 380 58.65 6.31 -187.90
#